data_AF-A0A853BTP0-F1
#
_entry.id   AF-A0A853BTP0-F1
#
_cell.length_a   1.000
_cell.length_b   1.000
_cell.length_c   1.000
_cell.angle_alpha   90.00
_cell.angle_beta   90.00
_cell.angle_gamma   90.00
#
_symmetry.space_group_name_H-M   'P 1'
#
loop_
_entity.id
_entity.type
_entity.pdbx_description
1 polymer ?
#
loop_
_entity_poly.entity_id
_entity_poly.type
_entity_poly.pdbx_seq_one_letter_code
_entity_poly.pdbx_strand_id
1 'polypeptide(L)' 'MEKATALYCPECGEEVANVPPRVWNTGSPRPEHSHLDGEPLCAVMTEEGYRPATPTSRRPNGE' A
#
# COMPACT_ATOMS: atom_id res chain seq x y z
N MET A 1 1.99 12.91 -21.29
CA MET A 1 1.60 12.60 -19.91
C MET A 1 2.50 11.48 -19.41
N GLU A 2 3.38 11.79 -18.48
CA GLU A 2 4.08 10.80 -17.65
C GLU A 2 3.03 9.85 -17.05
N LYS A 3 3.06 8.56 -17.43
CA LYS A 3 2.18 7.57 -16.80
C LYS A 3 2.57 7.52 -15.34
N ALA A 4 1.67 7.99 -14.45
CA ALA A 4 1.83 7.78 -13.02
C ALA A 4 2.14 6.29 -12.80
N THR A 5 3.28 6.02 -12.18
CA THR A 5 3.70 4.65 -11.93
C THR A 5 2.67 4.02 -11.01
N ALA A 6 1.95 3.02 -11.51
CA ALA A 6 0.98 2.31 -10.69
C ALA A 6 1.71 1.67 -9.51
N LEU A 7 1.20 1.93 -8.32
CA LEU A 7 1.68 1.36 -7.07
C LEU A 7 0.86 0.12 -6.75
N TYR A 8 1.49 -0.86 -6.12
CA TYR A 8 0.88 -2.14 -5.77
C TYR A 8 1.26 -2.54 -4.35
N CYS A 9 0.38 -3.30 -3.70
CA CYS A 9 0.70 -3.97 -2.46
C CYS A 9 1.64 -5.14 -2.74
N PRO A 10 2.82 -5.22 -2.10
CA PRO A 10 3.77 -6.30 -2.35
C PRO A 10 3.26 -7.67 -1.85
N GLU A 11 2.31 -7.69 -0.91
CA GLU A 11 1.85 -8.94 -0.28
C GLU A 11 0.76 -9.65 -1.09
N CYS A 12 -0.25 -8.92 -1.57
CA CYS A 12 -1.35 -9.49 -2.35
C CYS A 12 -1.27 -9.17 -3.86
N GLY A 13 -0.41 -8.23 -4.26
CA GLY A 13 -0.27 -7.80 -5.66
C GLY A 13 -1.38 -6.86 -6.15
N GLU A 14 -2.30 -6.45 -5.28
CA GLU A 14 -3.39 -5.53 -5.64
C GLU A 14 -2.90 -4.10 -5.88
N GLU A 15 -3.60 -3.38 -6.75
CA GLU A 15 -3.38 -1.95 -6.96
C GLU A 15 -3.70 -1.16 -5.70
N VAL A 16 -2.92 -0.10 -5.45
CA VAL A 16 -3.16 0.80 -4.32
C VAL A 16 -3.73 2.13 -4.81
N ALA A 17 -4.66 2.67 -4.03
CA ALA A 17 -5.15 4.03 -4.20
C ALA A 17 -4.25 5.00 -3.45
N ASN A 18 -3.97 6.16 -4.08
CA ASN A 18 -3.26 7.28 -3.45
C ASN A 18 -4.20 8.11 -2.55
N VAL A 19 -4.91 7.41 -1.67
CA VAL A 19 -5.79 7.98 -0.66
C VAL A 19 -5.61 7.18 0.63
N PRO A 20 -5.75 7.83 1.80
CA PRO A 20 -5.63 7.15 3.07
C PRO A 20 -6.76 6.12 3.27
N PRO A 21 -6.51 5.02 4.01
CA PRO A 21 -7.52 4.03 4.29
C PRO A 21 -8.63 4.60 5.18
N ARG A 22 -9.81 3.98 5.11
CA ARG A 22 -10.99 4.31 5.93
C ARG A 22 -10.76 4.02 7.40
N VAL A 23 -9.97 2.97 7.67
CA VAL A 23 -9.58 2.54 9.01
C VAL A 23 -8.07 2.42 9.08
N TRP A 24 -7.48 2.92 10.17
CA TRP A 24 -6.06 2.75 10.47
C TRP A 24 -5.85 2.75 11.98
N ASN A 25 -4.74 2.20 12.43
CA ASN A 25 -4.37 2.22 13.83
C ASN A 25 -3.94 3.64 14.24
N THR A 26 -4.65 4.26 15.19
CA THR A 26 -4.37 5.63 15.67
C THR A 26 -3.03 5.76 16.41
N GLY A 27 -2.42 4.65 16.82
CA GLY A 27 -1.07 4.62 17.40
C GLY A 27 0.06 4.68 16.37
N SER A 28 -0.25 4.67 15.08
CA SER A 28 0.71 4.70 13.98
C SER A 28 0.46 5.92 13.09
N PRO A 29 1.48 6.41 12.35
CA PRO A 29 1.27 7.41 11.32
C PRO A 29 0.20 6.94 10.33
N ARG A 30 -0.70 7.86 9.95
CA ARG A 30 -1.78 7.57 9.01
C ARG A 30 -1.16 7.19 7.66
N PRO A 31 -1.45 6.00 7.11
CA PRO A 31 -0.98 5.64 5.78
C PRO A 31 -1.57 6.58 4.73
N GLU A 32 -0.75 6.97 3.76
CA GLU A 32 -1.19 7.79 2.62
C GLU A 32 -1.89 6.96 1.55
N HIS A 33 -1.64 5.65 1.55
CA HIS A 33 -2.10 4.70 0.56
C HIS A 33 -3.00 3.65 1.19
N SER A 34 -3.98 3.19 0.41
CA SER A 34 -4.90 2.12 0.78
C SER A 34 -5.10 1.18 -0.38
N HIS A 35 -5.67 0.01 -0.11
CA HIS A 35 -6.24 -0.82 -1.18
C HIS A 35 -7.40 -0.09 -1.86
N LEU A 36 -7.77 -0.53 -3.06
CA LEU A 36 -8.89 0.08 -3.79
C LEU A 36 -10.23 0.01 -3.03
N ASP A 37 -10.40 -0.95 -2.12
CA ASP A 37 -11.57 -1.05 -1.25
C ASP A 37 -11.59 0.01 -0.12
N GLY A 38 -10.44 0.66 0.13
CA GLY A 38 -10.24 1.62 1.21
C GLY A 38 -9.75 0.98 2.52
N GLU A 39 -9.44 -0.30 2.51
CA GLU A 39 -8.74 -0.97 3.61
C GLU A 39 -7.24 -0.62 3.61
N PRO A 40 -6.57 -0.68 4.78
CA PRO A 40 -5.11 -0.56 4.83
C PRO A 40 -4.45 -1.69 4.03
N LEU A 41 -3.23 -1.42 3.55
CA LEU A 41 -2.43 -2.43 2.89
C LEU A 41 -2.19 -3.63 3.81
N CYS A 42 -1.96 -4.80 3.21
CA CYS A 42 -1.76 -6.05 3.93
C CYS A 42 -0.75 -5.89 5.07
N ALA A 43 -1.07 -6.43 6.24
CA ALA A 43 -0.21 -6.32 7.39
C ALA A 43 1.02 -7.21 7.22
N VAL A 44 2.21 -6.61 7.36
CA VAL A 44 3.50 -7.28 7.43
C VAL A 44 4.01 -7.26 8.86
N MET A 45 4.70 -8.32 9.27
CA MET A 45 5.36 -8.36 10.57
C MET A 45 6.65 -7.55 10.50
N THR A 46 6.75 -6.50 11.30
CA THR A 46 7.97 -5.72 11.51
C THR A 46 8.47 -5.90 12.94
N GLU A 47 9.61 -5.32 13.28
CA GLU A 47 10.16 -5.32 14.65
C GLU A 47 9.21 -4.64 15.67
N GLU A 48 8.34 -3.74 15.20
CA GLU A 48 7.32 -3.05 16.00
C GLU A 48 5.96 -3.79 16.01
N GLY A 49 5.88 -4.99 15.41
CA GLY A 49 4.67 -5.78 15.26
C GLY A 49 4.03 -5.67 13.87
N TYR A 50 2.74 -5.93 13.78
CA TYR A 50 2.03 -5.90 12.49
C TYR A 50 1.78 -4.46 12.04
N ARG A 51 2.34 -4.09 10.88
CA ARG A 51 2.18 -2.78 10.23
C ARG A 51 1.71 -2.96 8.80
N PRO A 52 0.94 -2.02 8.22
CA PRO A 52 0.58 -2.09 6.81
C PRO A 52 1.84 -2.10 5.92
N ALA A 53 1.83 -2.90 4.87
CA ALA A 53 2.91 -2.98 3.90
C ALA A 53 3.17 -1.62 3.25
N THR A 54 4.42 -1.36 2.85
CA THR A 54 4.76 -0.18 2.03
C THR A 54 4.45 -0.48 0.57
N PRO A 55 3.72 0.39 -0.14
CA PRO A 55 3.41 0.17 -1.56
C PRO A 55 4.68 0.21 -2.39
N THR A 56 4.74 -0.65 -3.42
CA THR A 56 5.87 -0.72 -4.34
C THR A 56 5.44 -0.39 -5.76
N SER A 57 6.35 0.21 -6.51
CA SER A 57 6.15 0.36 -7.95
C SER A 57 6.50 -0.96 -8.63
N ARG A 58 5.51 -1.60 -9.25
CA ARG A 58 5.83 -2.66 -10.20
C ARG A 58 6.29 -1.96 -11.47
N ARG A 59 7.59 -1.98 -11.77
CA ARG A 59 8.01 -1.75 -13.16
C ARG A 59 7.27 -2.81 -13.98
N PRO A 60 6.52 -2.46 -15.04
CA PRO A 60 6.07 -3.49 -15.97
C PRO A 60 7.35 -4.21 -16.37
N ASN A 61 7.44 -5.52 -16.11
CA ASN A 61 8.57 -6.31 -16.55
C ASN A 61 8.70 -6.05 -18.05
N GLY A 62 9.72 -5.29 -18.43
CA GLY A 62 10.21 -5.31 -19.78
C GLY A 62 10.86 -6.67 -19.94
N GLU A 63 10.18 -7.54 -20.69
CA GLU A 63 10.74 -8.57 -21.58
C GLU A 63 11.80 -9.54 -21.02
#